data_AF-A0A966CBR9-F1
#
_entry.id   AF-A0A966CBR9-F1
#
_cell.length_a   1.000
_cell.length_b   1.000
_cell.length_c   1.000
_cell.angle_alpha   90.00
_cell.angle_beta   90.00
_cell.angle_gamma   90.00
#
_symmetry.space_group_name_H-M   'P 1'
#
loop_
_entity.id
_entity.type
_entity.pdbx_description
1 polymer ?
#
loop_
_entity_poly.entity_id
_entity_poly.type
_entity_poly.pdbx_seq_one_letter_code
_entity_poly.pdbx_strand_id
1 'polypeptide(L)'
;MVKIVYIDLEFKDKKIGEKIYKQPTEIGYAWFSNKKHLNFKHYQFDYNEKPELVLKLLKEVIEEAKNKYNFDTLIFWDNRQDIKIIAEAKVDLSKFKIEDIQEDIANLTNNNRLSLEVINKLFNLPQQLENELKHLSEEEKKLLKLHTALGDSTRIAIIHKNFKENQNKFINQIKTIQKISDSSPKNSKVIKTKSSEKSVDLKIKQALLKKSILQNIPLKIEQIKGIKEGILLLLGIETLSEEERQLEEQILKEHKYYQLVKTLQEKNYDVRGFTGELLKINRFLKINFDLTIKDLYDSYSKKSDN
;
A
#
# COMPACT_ATOMS: atom_id res chain seq x y z
N MET A 1 24.47 20.79 -0.22
CA MET A 1 23.24 21.19 -0.95
C MET A 1 22.42 19.94 -1.21
N VAL A 2 21.16 19.90 -0.79
CA VAL A 2 20.32 18.68 -0.77
C VAL A 2 19.45 18.66 -2.02
N LYS A 3 19.72 17.76 -2.99
CA LYS A 3 18.93 17.69 -4.23
C LYS A 3 17.70 16.79 -4.16
N ILE A 4 17.74 15.79 -3.28
CA ILE A 4 16.72 14.75 -3.16
C ILE A 4 16.01 14.89 -1.82
N VAL A 5 14.68 14.84 -1.85
CA VAL A 5 13.84 14.71 -0.66
C VAL A 5 12.93 13.49 -0.80
N TYR A 6 12.75 12.78 0.30
CA TYR A 6 11.81 11.68 0.45
C TYR A 6 10.55 12.23 1.10
N ILE A 7 9.40 11.95 0.50
CA ILE A 7 8.15 12.60 0.86
C ILE A 7 7.04 11.56 0.93
N ASP A 8 6.14 11.76 1.88
CA ASP A 8 4.93 10.97 2.10
C ASP A 8 3.84 11.88 2.68
N LEU A 9 2.58 11.57 2.38
CA LEU A 9 1.41 12.26 2.92
C LEU A 9 0.47 11.27 3.61
N GLU A 10 0.02 11.65 4.80
CA GLU A 10 -1.16 11.03 5.41
C GLU A 10 -2.39 11.88 5.09
N PHE A 11 -3.50 11.22 4.81
CA PHE A 11 -4.76 11.87 4.44
C PHE A 11 -5.98 11.08 4.92
N LYS A 12 -7.09 11.78 5.07
CA LYS A 12 -8.39 11.20 5.43
C LYS A 12 -9.47 11.65 4.47
N ASP A 13 -10.50 10.82 4.31
CA ASP A 13 -11.68 11.21 3.55
C ASP A 13 -12.49 12.25 4.34
N LYS A 14 -12.66 13.44 3.76
CA LYS A 14 -13.56 14.48 4.28
C LYS A 14 -14.73 14.66 3.34
N LYS A 15 -15.94 14.43 3.86
CA LYS A 15 -17.19 14.64 3.13
C LYS A 15 -17.70 16.06 3.34
N ILE A 16 -17.91 16.80 2.26
CA ILE A 16 -18.56 18.13 2.27
C ILE A 16 -19.68 18.11 1.23
N GLY A 17 -20.92 18.08 1.71
CA GLY A 17 -22.09 17.81 0.87
C GLY A 17 -21.98 16.42 0.23
N GLU A 18 -22.11 16.38 -1.10
CA GLU A 18 -21.98 15.15 -1.89
C GLU A 18 -20.54 14.81 -2.29
N LYS A 19 -19.59 15.73 -2.06
CA LYS A 19 -18.19 15.55 -2.47
C LYS A 19 -17.35 14.92 -1.35
N ILE A 20 -16.49 13.99 -1.71
CA ILE A 20 -15.47 13.41 -0.83
C ILE A 20 -14.11 13.93 -1.28
N TYR A 21 -13.38 14.52 -0.35
CA TYR A 21 -12.03 15.04 -0.53
C TYR A 21 -11.04 14.14 0.20
N LYS A 22 -9.89 13.87 -0.42
CA LYS A 22 -8.75 13.26 0.26
C LYS A 22 -7.97 14.38 0.97
N GLN A 23 -8.37 14.72 2.19
CA GLN A 23 -7.81 15.84 2.93
C GLN A 23 -6.48 15.43 3.57
N PRO A 24 -5.36 16.13 3.26
CA PRO A 24 -4.10 15.94 3.96
C PRO A 24 -4.26 16.18 5.45
N THR A 25 -3.65 15.33 6.25
CA THR A 25 -3.55 15.49 7.71
C THR A 25 -2.10 15.60 8.17
N GLU A 26 -1.16 15.08 7.37
CA GLU A 26 0.26 15.20 7.65
C GLU A 26 1.06 15.20 6.33
N ILE A 27 2.20 15.90 6.34
CA ILE A 27 3.25 15.73 5.34
C ILE A 27 4.59 15.52 6.06
N GLY A 28 5.34 14.53 5.59
CA GLY A 28 6.67 14.20 6.08
C GLY A 28 7.72 14.40 4.99
N TYR A 29 8.85 14.98 5.38
CA TYR A 29 10.03 15.14 4.56
C TYR A 29 11.21 14.46 5.24
N ALA A 30 12.00 13.70 4.50
CA ALA A 30 13.29 13.22 4.93
C ALA A 30 14.36 13.49 3.86
N TRP A 31 15.60 13.70 4.27
CA TRP A 31 16.72 13.90 3.35
C TRP A 31 18.06 13.58 4.01
N PHE A 32 19.08 13.25 3.21
CA PHE A 32 20.44 13.09 3.72
C PHE A 32 21.25 14.37 3.55
N SER A 33 21.74 14.95 4.65
CA SER A 33 22.75 16.00 4.58
C SER A 33 24.13 15.36 4.36
N ASN A 34 24.82 15.83 3.32
CA ASN A 34 26.17 15.36 2.93
C ASN A 34 26.31 13.82 2.87
N LYS A 35 25.23 13.11 2.50
CA LYS A 35 25.15 11.63 2.46
C LYS A 35 25.43 10.92 3.79
N LYS A 36 25.46 11.63 4.93
CA LYS A 36 25.86 11.08 6.22
C LYS A 36 24.75 11.05 7.26
N HIS A 37 23.94 12.10 7.34
CA HIS A 37 22.92 12.21 8.38
C HIS A 37 21.53 12.30 7.78
N LEU A 38 20.64 11.40 8.20
CA LEU A 38 19.22 11.49 7.88
C LEU A 38 18.61 12.63 8.70
N ASN A 39 18.09 13.62 7.99
CA ASN A 39 17.38 14.77 8.52
C ASN A 39 15.92 14.65 8.10
N PHE A 40 15.03 15.28 8.86
CA PHE A 40 13.61 15.24 8.53
C PHE A 40 12.85 16.45 9.06
N LYS A 41 11.66 16.66 8.51
CA LYS A 41 10.71 17.68 8.93
C LYS A 41 9.30 17.15 8.69
N HIS A 42 8.36 17.48 9.57
CA HIS A 42 6.96 17.13 9.38
C HIS A 42 6.07 18.33 9.68
N TYR A 43 4.89 18.32 9.08
CA TYR A 43 3.84 19.32 9.30
C TYR A 43 2.51 18.58 9.43
N GLN A 44 1.71 19.00 10.40
CA GLN A 44 0.35 18.51 10.59
C GLN A 44 -0.63 19.55 10.09
N PHE A 45 -1.72 19.08 9.48
CA PHE A 45 -2.82 19.91 9.03
C PHE A 45 -4.06 19.59 9.85
N ASP A 46 -4.80 20.63 10.25
CA ASP A 46 -6.06 20.42 10.95
C ASP A 46 -7.09 19.81 10.01
N TYR A 47 -7.62 18.64 10.39
CA TYR A 47 -8.66 17.94 9.66
C TYR A 47 -9.99 18.73 9.65
N ASN A 48 -10.24 19.57 10.64
CA ASN A 48 -11.47 20.35 10.73
C ASN A 48 -11.48 21.54 9.77
N GLU A 49 -10.31 22.00 9.34
CA GLU A 49 -10.17 23.14 8.41
C GLU A 49 -10.76 22.87 7.04
N LYS A 50 -11.12 23.95 6.34
CA LYS A 50 -11.66 23.86 4.96
C LYS A 50 -10.62 23.24 4.02
N PRO A 51 -11.00 22.29 3.13
CA PRO A 51 -10.05 21.63 2.24
C PRO A 51 -9.21 22.61 1.41
N GLU A 52 -9.82 23.70 0.93
CA GLU A 52 -9.13 24.71 0.13
C GLU A 52 -8.02 25.41 0.92
N LEU A 53 -8.22 25.62 2.22
CA LEU A 53 -7.20 26.20 3.09
C LEU A 53 -6.08 25.20 3.35
N VAL A 54 -6.40 23.94 3.63
CA VAL A 54 -5.40 22.88 3.84
C VAL A 54 -4.55 22.69 2.59
N LEU A 55 -5.15 22.67 1.40
CA LEU A 55 -4.42 22.58 0.13
C LEU A 55 -3.52 23.80 -0.11
N LYS A 56 -3.99 25.01 0.25
CA LYS A 56 -3.15 26.22 0.19
C LYS A 56 -1.94 26.11 1.14
N LEU A 57 -2.15 25.69 2.39
CA LEU A 57 -1.08 25.49 3.36
C LEU A 57 -0.10 24.40 2.91
N LEU A 58 -0.59 23.30 2.34
CA LEU A 58 0.24 22.24 1.78
C LEU A 58 1.17 22.79 0.69
N LYS A 59 0.64 23.62 -0.21
CA LYS A 59 1.45 24.29 -1.24
C LYS A 59 2.54 25.16 -0.63
N GLU A 60 2.18 26.02 0.32
CA GLU A 60 3.13 26.92 1.01
C GLU A 60 4.25 26.12 1.68
N VAL A 61 3.91 25.03 2.38
CA VAL A 61 4.88 24.15 3.05
C VAL A 61 5.84 23.50 2.05
N ILE A 62 5.34 22.99 0.91
CA ILE A 62 6.20 22.37 -0.12
C ILE A 62 7.12 23.40 -0.77
N GLU A 63 6.60 24.58 -1.12
CA GLU A 63 7.38 25.65 -1.77
C GLU A 63 8.43 26.23 -0.81
N GLU A 64 8.09 26.44 0.46
CA GLU A 64 9.05 26.85 1.49
C GLU A 64 10.14 25.80 1.68
N ALA A 65 9.76 24.52 1.84
CA ALA A 65 10.71 23.43 2.00
C ALA A 65 11.65 23.33 0.80
N LYS A 66 11.11 23.46 -0.43
CA LYS A 66 11.92 23.48 -1.65
C LYS A 66 12.97 24.58 -1.61
N ASN A 67 12.58 25.80 -1.30
CA ASN A 67 13.50 26.94 -1.29
C ASN A 67 14.53 26.82 -0.16
N LYS A 68 14.10 26.35 1.01
CA LYS A 68 14.94 26.22 2.20
C LYS A 68 15.98 25.11 2.08
N TYR A 69 15.60 23.95 1.54
CA TYR A 69 16.46 22.78 1.47
C TYR A 69 17.09 22.58 0.08
N ASN A 70 16.63 23.31 -0.93
CA ASN A 70 17.11 23.34 -2.32
C ASN A 70 17.03 21.99 -3.05
N PHE A 71 15.90 21.28 -2.91
CA PHE A 71 15.67 20.02 -3.61
C PHE A 71 14.98 20.23 -4.98
N ASP A 72 15.34 19.37 -5.93
CA ASP A 72 14.76 19.29 -7.28
C ASP A 72 14.16 17.91 -7.57
N THR A 73 14.32 16.95 -6.67
CA THR A 73 13.88 15.56 -6.84
C THR A 73 13.02 15.11 -5.66
N LEU A 74 11.82 14.61 -5.92
CA LEU A 74 10.89 14.03 -4.96
C LEU A 74 10.87 12.50 -5.12
N ILE A 75 11.07 11.78 -4.03
CA ILE A 75 11.03 10.30 -4.02
C ILE A 75 9.94 9.83 -3.07
N PHE A 76 9.08 8.96 -3.57
CA PHE A 76 7.91 8.41 -2.88
C PHE A 76 7.95 6.88 -2.85
N TRP A 77 7.12 6.30 -2.00
CA TRP A 77 6.76 4.88 -2.02
C TRP A 77 5.30 4.75 -2.42
N ASP A 78 5.03 4.39 -3.67
CA ASP A 78 3.68 4.44 -4.26
C ASP A 78 3.10 5.86 -4.36
N ASN A 79 3.59 6.64 -5.32
CA ASN A 79 3.33 8.08 -5.41
C ASN A 79 1.90 8.49 -5.85
N ARG A 80 1.03 7.52 -6.14
CA ARG A 80 -0.19 7.75 -6.94
C ARG A 80 -1.19 8.68 -6.27
N GLN A 81 -1.32 8.59 -4.95
CA GLN A 81 -2.29 9.39 -4.21
C GLN A 81 -1.65 10.71 -3.75
N ASP A 82 -0.40 10.66 -3.31
CA ASP A 82 0.41 11.82 -2.93
C ASP A 82 0.47 12.86 -4.04
N ILE A 83 0.84 12.44 -5.26
CA ILE A 83 0.96 13.33 -6.42
C ILE A 83 -0.37 13.98 -6.77
N LYS A 84 -1.49 13.24 -6.68
CA LYS A 84 -2.81 13.81 -6.94
C LYS A 84 -3.14 14.92 -5.96
N ILE A 85 -2.92 14.67 -4.67
CA ILE A 85 -3.14 15.64 -3.59
C ILE A 85 -2.24 16.87 -3.78
N ILE A 86 -0.96 16.67 -4.10
CA ILE A 86 -0.01 17.76 -4.35
C ILE A 86 -0.41 18.58 -5.58
N ALA A 87 -0.89 17.93 -6.65
CA ALA A 87 -1.40 18.59 -7.84
C ALA A 87 -2.69 19.39 -7.54
N GLU A 88 -3.60 18.85 -6.73
CA GLU A 88 -4.80 19.55 -6.26
C GLU A 88 -4.45 20.80 -5.44
N ALA A 89 -3.35 20.75 -4.69
CA ALA A 89 -2.77 21.92 -3.99
C ALA A 89 -2.16 22.97 -4.94
N LYS A 90 -2.16 22.75 -6.26
CA LYS A 90 -1.59 23.66 -7.28
C LYS A 90 -0.09 23.88 -7.09
N VAL A 91 0.62 22.87 -6.61
CA VAL A 91 2.09 22.81 -6.66
C VAL A 91 2.49 22.47 -8.09
N ASP A 92 3.45 23.23 -8.63
CA ASP A 92 3.98 22.98 -9.97
C ASP A 92 4.95 21.80 -9.95
N LEU A 93 4.39 20.61 -10.20
CA LEU A 93 5.12 19.35 -10.23
C LEU A 93 6.15 19.26 -11.35
N SER A 94 6.04 20.07 -12.41
CA SER A 94 7.01 20.09 -13.52
C SER A 94 8.40 20.56 -13.09
N LYS A 95 8.48 21.27 -11.95
CA LYS A 95 9.72 21.74 -11.36
C LYS A 95 10.47 20.68 -10.58
N PHE A 96 9.97 19.44 -10.55
CA PHE A 96 10.57 18.34 -9.82
C PHE A 96 10.79 17.14 -10.73
N LYS A 97 11.92 16.46 -10.53
CA LYS A 97 12.05 15.06 -10.92
C LYS A 97 11.27 14.23 -9.90
N ILE A 98 10.43 13.32 -10.38
CA ILE A 98 9.62 12.45 -9.52
C ILE A 98 10.09 11.00 -9.72
N GLU A 99 10.36 10.31 -8.62
CA GLU A 99 10.69 8.88 -8.62
C GLU A 99 9.75 8.12 -7.67
N ASP A 100 9.34 6.92 -8.08
CA ASP A 100 8.61 5.97 -7.24
C ASP A 100 9.48 4.74 -7.01
N ILE A 101 10.04 4.63 -5.81
CA ILE A 101 10.98 3.56 -5.51
C ILE A 101 10.29 2.19 -5.44
N GLN A 102 8.97 2.15 -5.16
CA GLN A 102 8.21 0.90 -5.18
C GLN A 102 8.08 0.39 -6.61
N GLU A 103 7.81 1.27 -7.56
CA GLU A 103 7.75 0.93 -8.99
C GLU A 103 9.11 0.46 -9.52
N ASP A 104 10.19 1.17 -9.19
CA ASP A 104 11.55 0.78 -9.56
C ASP A 104 11.90 -0.64 -9.07
N ILE A 105 11.59 -0.94 -7.80
CA ILE A 105 11.82 -2.27 -7.22
C ILE A 105 10.91 -3.31 -7.89
N ALA A 106 9.64 -2.99 -8.12
CA ALA A 106 8.68 -3.91 -8.73
C ALA A 106 9.13 -4.32 -10.14
N ASN A 107 9.59 -3.37 -10.96
CA ASN A 107 10.08 -3.63 -12.32
C ASN A 107 11.24 -4.64 -12.36
N LEU A 108 12.06 -4.68 -11.31
CA LEU A 108 13.21 -5.60 -11.19
C LEU A 108 12.87 -6.94 -10.51
N THR A 109 11.69 -7.04 -9.89
CA THR A 109 11.21 -8.19 -9.11
C THR A 109 9.96 -8.83 -9.71
N ASN A 110 9.83 -8.78 -11.04
CA ASN A 110 8.71 -9.33 -11.82
C ASN A 110 7.35 -8.68 -11.47
N ASN A 111 7.32 -7.34 -11.39
CA ASN A 111 6.15 -6.51 -11.08
C ASN A 111 5.52 -6.76 -9.71
N ASN A 112 6.30 -7.25 -8.75
CA ASN A 112 5.82 -7.42 -7.38
C ASN A 112 5.90 -6.10 -6.61
N ARG A 113 4.77 -5.40 -6.51
CA ARG A 113 4.64 -4.20 -5.66
C ARG A 113 4.46 -4.62 -4.21
N LEU A 114 5.53 -4.59 -3.44
CA LEU A 114 5.51 -4.87 -2.01
C LEU A 114 5.01 -3.65 -1.23
N SER A 115 4.24 -3.87 -0.16
CA SER A 115 3.88 -2.77 0.75
C SER A 115 5.11 -2.30 1.54
N LEU A 116 5.05 -1.06 2.03
CA LEU A 116 6.12 -0.51 2.87
C LEU A 116 6.29 -1.33 4.15
N GLU A 117 5.20 -1.84 4.72
CA GLU A 117 5.22 -2.72 5.89
C GLU A 117 6.02 -4.00 5.64
N VAL A 118 5.85 -4.62 4.47
CA VAL A 118 6.58 -5.84 4.11
C VAL A 118 8.07 -5.53 4.00
N ILE A 119 8.45 -4.49 3.26
CA ILE A 119 9.86 -4.08 3.11
C ILE A 119 10.47 -3.67 4.45
N ASN A 120 9.70 -2.96 5.30
CA ASN A 120 10.10 -2.57 6.64
C ASN A 120 10.51 -3.77 7.50
N LYS A 121 9.76 -4.87 7.41
CA LYS A 121 10.10 -6.14 8.09
C LYS A 121 11.25 -6.86 7.42
N LEU A 122 11.19 -7.02 6.09
CA LEU A 122 12.18 -7.78 5.30
C LEU A 122 13.61 -7.29 5.49
N PHE A 123 13.79 -5.98 5.57
CA PHE A 123 15.11 -5.37 5.70
C PHE A 123 15.43 -4.93 7.13
N ASN A 124 14.60 -5.28 8.11
CA ASN A 124 14.74 -4.84 9.49
C ASN A 124 14.96 -3.33 9.61
N LEU A 125 14.15 -2.55 8.89
CA LEU A 125 14.28 -1.08 8.85
C LEU A 125 14.18 -0.42 10.23
N PRO A 126 13.39 -0.90 11.22
CA PRO A 126 13.39 -0.31 12.55
C PRO A 126 14.80 -0.24 13.16
N GLN A 127 15.57 -1.34 13.09
CA GLN A 127 16.94 -1.35 13.61
C GLN A 127 17.87 -0.43 12.83
N GLN A 128 17.70 -0.35 11.50
CA GLN A 128 18.51 0.54 10.67
C GLN A 128 18.22 2.02 10.97
N LEU A 129 16.94 2.36 11.14
CA LEU A 129 16.50 3.69 11.56
C LEU A 129 17.06 4.04 12.93
N GLU A 130 16.99 3.15 13.92
CA GLU A 130 17.59 3.36 15.24
C GLU A 130 19.08 3.69 15.15
N ASN A 131 19.82 2.99 14.28
CA ASN A 131 21.25 3.23 14.09
C ASN A 131 21.55 4.58 13.42
N GLU A 132 20.82 4.92 12.36
CA GLU A 132 20.97 6.19 11.63
C GLU A 132 20.52 7.39 12.48
N LEU A 133 19.56 7.17 13.39
CA LEU A 133 18.91 8.19 14.21
C LEU A 133 19.29 8.11 15.68
N LYS A 134 20.40 7.42 16.00
CA LYS A 134 20.93 7.29 17.37
C LYS A 134 21.21 8.61 18.08
N HIS A 135 21.35 9.69 17.31
CA HIS A 135 21.62 11.04 17.78
C HIS A 135 20.36 11.80 18.23
N LEU A 136 19.17 11.24 17.97
CA LEU A 136 17.89 11.86 18.33
C LEU A 136 17.42 11.40 19.70
N SER A 137 16.61 12.25 20.34
CA SER A 137 15.91 11.95 21.58
C SER A 137 14.84 10.86 21.39
N GLU A 138 14.43 10.23 22.48
CA GLU A 138 13.35 9.21 22.44
C GLU A 138 12.00 9.82 22.04
N GLU A 139 11.76 11.08 22.40
CA GLU A 139 10.58 11.85 21.98
C GLU A 139 10.53 12.03 20.47
N GLU A 140 11.66 12.37 19.84
CA GLU A 140 11.76 12.50 18.38
C GLU A 140 11.58 11.16 17.68
N LYS A 141 12.12 10.07 18.24
CA LYS A 141 11.93 8.71 17.69
C LYS A 141 10.49 8.25 17.70
N LYS A 142 9.68 8.65 18.70
CA LYS A 142 8.24 8.30 18.76
C LYS A 142 7.45 8.83 17.57
N LEU A 143 7.91 9.90 16.91
CA LEU A 143 7.28 10.47 15.72
C LEU A 143 7.46 9.58 14.48
N LEU A 144 8.42 8.64 14.50
CA LEU A 144 8.85 7.84 13.36
C LEU A 144 8.11 6.49 13.24
N LYS A 145 6.85 6.48 13.69
CA LYS A 145 5.99 5.29 13.63
C LYS A 145 5.58 5.01 12.18
N LEU A 146 5.41 3.75 11.83
CA LEU A 146 4.82 3.37 10.53
C LEU A 146 3.40 3.97 10.41
N HIS A 147 3.00 4.40 9.22
CA HIS A 147 1.72 5.10 8.96
C HIS A 147 1.63 6.48 9.63
N THR A 148 2.79 7.11 9.80
CA THR A 148 2.88 8.57 9.91
C THR A 148 3.69 9.05 8.73
N ALA A 149 3.37 10.23 8.20
CA ALA A 149 4.05 10.73 7.01
C ALA A 149 5.57 10.85 7.26
N LEU A 150 5.96 11.22 8.48
CA LEU A 150 7.36 11.30 8.88
C LEU A 150 8.03 9.92 8.99
N GLY A 151 7.35 8.95 9.59
CA GLY A 151 7.87 7.60 9.73
C GLY A 151 8.00 6.89 8.39
N ASP A 152 7.08 7.13 7.48
CA ASP A 152 7.11 6.51 6.15
C ASP A 152 8.17 7.21 5.28
N SER A 153 8.21 8.54 5.21
CA SER A 153 9.28 9.27 4.48
C SER A 153 10.70 8.93 4.94
N THR A 154 10.94 8.73 6.24
CA THR A 154 12.26 8.30 6.75
C THR A 154 12.58 6.85 6.36
N ARG A 155 11.60 5.94 6.34
CA ARG A 155 11.79 4.57 5.81
C ARG A 155 12.11 4.59 4.33
N ILE A 156 11.40 5.41 3.55
CA ILE A 156 11.66 5.60 2.10
C ILE A 156 13.12 6.02 1.89
N ALA A 157 13.62 6.95 2.71
CA ALA A 157 15.01 7.39 2.65
C ALA A 157 16.02 6.25 2.83
N ILE A 158 15.83 5.43 3.87
CA ILE A 158 16.70 4.28 4.15
C ILE A 158 16.60 3.25 3.03
N ILE A 159 15.39 2.93 2.57
CA ILE A 159 15.17 1.97 1.47
C ILE A 159 15.88 2.44 0.21
N HIS A 160 15.67 3.69 -0.19
CA HIS A 160 16.27 4.25 -1.38
C HIS A 160 17.80 4.25 -1.31
N LYS A 161 18.39 4.65 -0.17
CA LYS A 161 19.84 4.58 0.06
C LYS A 161 20.36 3.15 -0.10
N ASN A 162 19.76 2.19 0.60
CA ASN A 162 20.16 0.78 0.52
C ASN A 162 20.01 0.19 -0.88
N PHE A 163 18.94 0.55 -1.56
CA PHE A 163 18.66 0.09 -2.92
C PHE A 163 19.68 0.64 -3.92
N LYS A 164 20.05 1.91 -3.83
CA LYS A 164 21.07 2.51 -4.71
C LYS A 164 22.49 2.04 -4.38
N GLU A 165 22.81 1.77 -3.12
CA GLU A 165 24.13 1.27 -2.71
C GLU A 165 24.34 -0.21 -3.08
N ASN A 166 23.31 -1.06 -2.96
CA ASN A 166 23.45 -2.51 -3.10
C ASN A 166 22.25 -3.17 -3.80
N GLN A 167 21.89 -2.65 -4.98
CA GLN A 167 20.70 -3.06 -5.75
C GLN A 167 20.57 -4.58 -5.93
N ASN A 168 21.63 -5.26 -6.38
CA ASN A 168 21.59 -6.71 -6.63
C ASN A 168 21.30 -7.52 -5.37
N LYS A 169 21.90 -7.14 -4.23
CA LYS A 169 21.66 -7.80 -2.94
C LYS A 169 20.22 -7.59 -2.50
N PHE A 170 19.71 -6.36 -2.63
CA PHE A 170 18.35 -5.98 -2.29
C PHE A 170 17.32 -6.80 -3.09
N ILE A 171 17.50 -6.87 -4.42
CA ILE A 171 16.64 -7.63 -5.32
C ILE A 171 16.72 -9.13 -5.05
N ASN A 172 17.92 -9.67 -4.81
CA ASN A 172 18.09 -11.10 -4.52
C ASN A 172 17.39 -11.52 -3.22
N GLN A 173 17.40 -10.68 -2.18
CA GLN A 173 16.67 -10.95 -0.95
C GLN A 173 15.16 -11.03 -1.18
N ILE A 174 14.60 -10.09 -1.97
CA ILE A 174 13.18 -10.13 -2.37
C ILE A 174 12.88 -11.42 -3.15
N LYS A 175 13.67 -11.74 -4.18
CA LYS A 175 13.49 -12.93 -5.03
C LYS A 175 13.65 -14.24 -4.27
N THR A 176 14.55 -14.31 -3.29
CA THR A 176 14.77 -15.53 -2.49
C THR A 176 13.55 -15.86 -1.65
N ILE A 177 12.92 -14.85 -1.07
CA ILE A 177 11.70 -15.03 -0.27
C ILE A 177 10.52 -15.42 -1.16
N GLN A 178 10.43 -14.87 -2.38
CA GLN A 178 9.45 -15.30 -3.39
C GLN A 178 9.65 -16.77 -3.80
N LYS A 179 10.90 -17.22 -4.01
CA LYS A 179 11.16 -18.63 -4.32
C LYS A 179 10.77 -19.55 -3.18
N ILE A 180 10.99 -19.15 -1.93
CA ILE A 180 10.58 -19.92 -0.74
C ILE A 180 9.05 -19.96 -0.62
N SER A 181 8.32 -18.91 -1.04
CA SER A 181 6.86 -18.96 -1.11
C SER A 181 6.37 -19.90 -2.22
N ASP A 182 7.03 -19.90 -3.37
CA ASP A 182 6.65 -20.71 -4.55
C ASP A 182 7.02 -22.19 -4.39
N SER A 183 8.07 -22.51 -3.62
CA SER A 183 8.59 -23.86 -3.43
C SER A 183 8.07 -24.60 -2.19
N SER A 184 7.01 -24.11 -1.54
CA SER A 184 6.47 -24.77 -0.35
C SER A 184 5.77 -26.10 -0.72
N PRO A 185 6.19 -27.26 -0.15
CA PRO A 185 5.60 -28.55 -0.49
C PRO A 185 4.16 -28.64 0.02
N LYS A 186 3.25 -29.07 -0.85
CA LYS A 186 1.98 -29.67 -0.44
C LYS A 186 2.32 -30.85 0.49
N ASN A 187 1.94 -30.76 1.76
CA ASN A 187 2.16 -31.73 2.84
C ASN A 187 3.57 -31.77 3.44
N SER A 188 3.77 -31.05 4.54
CA SER A 188 4.72 -31.48 5.58
C SER A 188 4.05 -31.36 6.95
N LYS A 189 3.92 -32.52 7.61
CA LYS A 189 3.38 -32.68 8.96
C LYS A 189 4.07 -31.75 9.95
N VAL A 190 3.26 -31.10 10.78
CA VAL A 190 3.66 -30.20 11.86
C VAL A 190 4.48 -30.97 12.90
N ILE A 191 5.79 -30.70 12.97
CA ILE A 191 6.59 -31.03 14.15
C ILE A 191 6.56 -29.80 15.07
N LYS A 192 5.90 -29.97 16.22
CA LYS A 192 5.84 -28.98 17.30
C LYS A 192 7.21 -28.88 17.99
N THR A 193 7.82 -27.71 17.94
CA THR A 193 8.77 -27.26 18.96
C THR A 193 8.44 -25.82 19.36
N LYS A 194 8.36 -25.62 20.68
CA LYS A 194 7.94 -24.42 21.42
C LYS A 194 9.00 -23.32 21.34
N SER A 195 8.60 -22.11 20.98
CA SER A 195 9.05 -20.83 21.57
C SER A 195 8.22 -19.68 20.98
N SER A 196 7.97 -18.67 21.80
CA SER A 196 7.04 -17.55 21.62
C SER A 196 7.31 -16.63 20.42
N GLU A 197 8.49 -16.72 19.79
CA GLU A 197 8.86 -15.99 18.56
C GLU A 197 8.08 -16.45 17.31
N LYS A 198 7.60 -17.70 17.29
CA LYS A 198 6.81 -18.22 16.16
C LYS A 198 5.45 -17.56 16.00
N SER A 199 4.90 -16.91 17.02
CA SER A 199 3.53 -16.37 16.95
C SER A 199 3.42 -15.14 16.05
N VAL A 200 4.45 -14.30 16.03
CA VAL A 200 4.56 -13.13 15.15
C VAL A 200 4.95 -13.58 13.74
N ASP A 201 5.88 -14.53 13.62
CA ASP A 201 6.27 -15.16 12.35
C ASP A 201 5.14 -15.91 11.66
N LEU A 202 4.24 -16.58 12.39
CA LEU A 202 3.09 -17.26 11.80
C LEU A 202 2.04 -16.28 11.29
N LYS A 203 1.76 -15.21 12.05
CA LYS A 203 0.80 -14.17 11.62
C LYS A 203 1.32 -13.40 10.42
N ILE A 204 2.63 -13.11 10.38
CA ILE A 204 3.30 -12.51 9.23
C ILE A 204 3.32 -13.47 8.04
N LYS A 205 3.62 -14.77 8.22
CA LYS A 205 3.50 -15.79 7.17
C LYS A 205 2.08 -15.94 6.63
N GLN A 206 1.06 -15.89 7.48
CA GLN A 206 -0.34 -15.98 7.08
C GLN A 206 -0.81 -14.72 6.32
N ALA A 207 -0.37 -13.53 6.75
CA ALA A 207 -0.64 -12.27 6.06
C ALA A 207 0.10 -12.15 4.71
N LEU A 208 1.29 -12.74 4.58
CA LEU A 208 2.10 -12.75 3.36
C LEU A 208 1.66 -13.79 2.30
N LEU A 209 0.73 -14.68 2.61
CA LEU A 209 0.34 -15.81 1.76
C LEU A 209 -1.19 -15.86 1.51
N LYS A 210 -1.82 -14.71 1.24
CA LYS A 210 -3.21 -14.74 0.79
C LYS A 210 -3.28 -15.32 -0.62
N LYS A 211 -4.15 -16.31 -0.81
CA LYS A 211 -4.33 -16.97 -2.12
C LYS A 211 -5.14 -16.06 -3.04
N SER A 212 -4.66 -15.84 -4.27
CA SER A 212 -5.49 -15.21 -5.31
C SER A 212 -6.72 -16.09 -5.55
N ILE A 213 -7.90 -15.50 -5.52
CA ILE A 213 -9.15 -16.20 -5.80
C ILE A 213 -9.18 -16.66 -7.25
N LEU A 214 -8.81 -15.79 -8.20
CA LEU A 214 -8.89 -16.08 -9.63
C LEU A 214 -7.90 -17.15 -10.10
N GLN A 215 -6.75 -17.29 -9.42
CA GLN A 215 -5.76 -18.31 -9.75
C GLN A 215 -6.07 -19.69 -9.16
N ASN A 216 -6.89 -19.75 -8.09
CA ASN A 216 -7.08 -20.96 -7.30
C ASN A 216 -8.52 -21.50 -7.34
N ILE A 217 -9.48 -20.68 -7.79
CA ILE A 217 -10.88 -21.06 -7.88
C ILE A 217 -11.36 -20.77 -9.32
N PRO A 218 -11.78 -21.80 -10.08
CA PRO A 218 -12.47 -21.60 -11.34
C PRO A 218 -13.86 -21.03 -11.04
N LEU A 219 -14.07 -19.75 -11.36
CA LEU A 219 -15.32 -19.05 -11.09
C LEU A 219 -16.14 -18.84 -12.36
N LYS A 220 -17.47 -18.97 -12.23
CA LYS A 220 -18.47 -18.50 -13.20
C LYS A 220 -18.80 -17.02 -12.99
N ILE A 221 -19.41 -16.37 -13.99
CA ILE A 221 -19.79 -14.93 -13.94
C ILE A 221 -20.64 -14.62 -12.70
N GLU A 222 -21.61 -15.46 -12.37
CA GLU A 222 -22.53 -15.26 -11.26
C GLU A 222 -21.79 -15.29 -9.92
N GLN A 223 -20.76 -16.14 -9.81
CA GLN A 223 -19.91 -16.22 -8.62
C GLN A 223 -18.98 -15.01 -8.53
N ILE A 224 -18.45 -14.53 -9.66
CA ILE A 224 -17.65 -13.29 -9.71
C ILE A 224 -18.50 -12.09 -9.26
N LYS A 225 -19.74 -11.96 -9.76
CA LYS A 225 -20.68 -10.92 -9.35
C LYS A 225 -20.99 -11.00 -7.85
N GLY A 226 -21.32 -12.19 -7.35
CA GLY A 226 -21.60 -12.41 -5.93
C GLY A 226 -20.41 -12.07 -5.02
N ILE A 227 -19.19 -12.46 -5.39
CA ILE A 227 -17.98 -12.11 -4.62
C ILE A 227 -17.76 -10.59 -4.64
N LYS A 228 -17.94 -9.93 -5.79
CA LYS A 228 -17.83 -8.47 -5.90
C LYS A 228 -18.85 -7.75 -5.02
N GLU A 229 -20.11 -8.19 -5.03
CA GLU A 229 -21.16 -7.64 -4.18
C GLU A 229 -20.86 -7.85 -2.69
N GLY A 230 -20.40 -9.04 -2.30
CA GLY A 230 -19.96 -9.31 -0.92
C GLY A 230 -18.79 -8.43 -0.46
N ILE A 231 -17.84 -8.14 -1.36
CA ILE A 231 -16.73 -7.23 -1.06
C ILE A 231 -17.23 -5.79 -0.87
N LEU A 232 -18.17 -5.33 -1.70
CA LEU A 232 -18.75 -3.99 -1.55
C LEU A 232 -19.50 -3.84 -0.22
N LEU A 233 -20.24 -4.87 0.20
CA LEU A 233 -20.88 -4.90 1.52
C LEU A 233 -19.83 -4.83 2.65
N LEU A 234 -18.77 -5.64 2.56
CA LEU A 234 -17.69 -5.62 3.55
C LEU A 234 -17.00 -4.25 3.65
N LEU A 235 -16.70 -3.62 2.51
CA LEU A 235 -16.09 -2.29 2.47
C LEU A 235 -17.02 -1.21 3.02
N GLY A 236 -18.33 -1.34 2.82
CA GLY A 236 -19.32 -0.43 3.42
C GLY A 236 -19.28 -0.48 4.95
N ILE A 237 -19.19 -1.67 5.53
CA ILE A 237 -19.10 -1.87 6.99
C ILE A 237 -17.81 -1.28 7.57
N GLU A 238 -16.68 -1.38 6.85
CA GLU A 238 -15.38 -0.85 7.32
C GLU A 238 -15.37 0.68 7.50
N THR A 239 -16.38 1.39 6.98
CA THR A 239 -16.52 2.85 7.10
C THR A 239 -17.40 3.30 8.28
N LEU A 240 -18.02 2.37 9.00
CA LEU A 240 -18.92 2.64 10.12
C LEU A 240 -18.16 2.72 11.46
N SER A 241 -18.77 3.37 12.46
CA SER A 241 -18.28 3.33 13.84
C SER A 241 -18.37 1.90 14.42
N GLU A 242 -17.69 1.64 15.54
CA GLU A 242 -17.68 0.30 16.16
C GLU A 242 -19.09 -0.20 16.53
N GLU A 243 -19.94 0.70 17.04
CA GLU A 243 -21.31 0.40 17.46
C GLU A 243 -22.22 0.14 16.24
N GLU A 244 -22.12 0.99 15.22
CA GLU A 244 -22.85 0.82 13.95
C GLU A 244 -22.40 -0.45 13.21
N ARG A 245 -21.09 -0.75 13.24
CA ARG A 245 -20.53 -1.96 12.64
C ARG A 245 -21.11 -3.22 13.27
N GLN A 246 -21.21 -3.28 14.59
CA GLN A 246 -21.75 -4.46 15.28
C GLN A 246 -23.23 -4.70 14.94
N LEU A 247 -24.01 -3.63 14.81
CA LEU A 247 -25.41 -3.68 14.40
C LEU A 247 -25.56 -4.10 12.92
N GLU A 248 -24.80 -3.48 12.03
CA GLU A 248 -24.82 -3.76 10.59
C GLU A 248 -24.29 -5.16 10.28
N GLU A 249 -23.24 -5.62 10.98
CA GLU A 249 -22.75 -7.00 10.86
C GLU A 249 -23.78 -8.03 11.35
N GLN A 250 -24.65 -7.71 12.32
CA GLN A 250 -25.74 -8.60 12.70
C GLN A 250 -26.78 -8.74 11.58
N ILE A 251 -27.12 -7.65 10.91
CA ILE A 251 -28.07 -7.63 9.78
C ILE A 251 -27.48 -8.38 8.57
N LEU A 252 -26.19 -8.15 8.27
CA LEU A 252 -25.54 -8.72 7.08
C LEU A 252 -25.12 -10.17 7.24
N LYS A 253 -25.13 -10.73 8.46
CA LYS A 253 -24.84 -12.16 8.70
C LYS A 253 -25.81 -13.09 7.96
N GLU A 254 -27.00 -12.62 7.61
CA GLU A 254 -27.97 -13.41 6.82
C GLU A 254 -27.74 -13.26 5.30
N HIS A 255 -26.92 -12.31 4.86
CA HIS A 255 -26.68 -12.04 3.44
C HIS A 255 -25.69 -13.04 2.83
N LYS A 256 -26.17 -13.88 1.90
CA LYS A 256 -25.40 -14.99 1.29
C LYS A 256 -24.05 -14.59 0.70
N TYR A 257 -23.91 -13.41 0.10
CA TYR A 257 -22.64 -12.96 -0.51
C TYR A 257 -21.67 -12.37 0.50
N TYR A 258 -22.18 -11.81 1.60
CA TYR A 258 -21.34 -11.39 2.72
C TYR A 258 -20.70 -12.61 3.38
N GLN A 259 -21.51 -13.66 3.62
CA GLN A 259 -21.03 -14.94 4.15
C GLN A 259 -20.02 -15.61 3.23
N LEU A 260 -20.27 -15.62 1.92
CA LEU A 260 -19.31 -16.13 0.92
C LEU A 260 -17.94 -15.46 1.05
N VAL A 261 -17.90 -14.13 1.16
CA VAL A 261 -16.64 -13.37 1.29
C VAL A 261 -15.96 -13.62 2.64
N LYS A 262 -16.72 -13.70 3.73
CA LYS A 262 -16.17 -14.07 5.05
C LYS A 262 -15.57 -15.48 5.04
N THR A 263 -16.25 -16.47 4.45
CA THR A 263 -15.70 -17.83 4.27
C THR A 263 -14.42 -17.83 3.42
N LEU A 264 -14.32 -16.98 2.39
CA LEU A 264 -13.11 -16.83 1.60
C LEU A 264 -11.96 -16.22 2.43
N GLN A 265 -12.25 -15.22 3.27
CA GLN A 265 -11.27 -14.64 4.20
C GLN A 265 -10.78 -15.69 5.23
N GLU A 266 -11.69 -16.46 5.81
CA GLU A 266 -11.36 -17.55 6.75
C GLU A 266 -10.50 -18.64 6.11
N LYS A 267 -10.68 -18.89 4.80
CA LYS A 267 -9.86 -19.79 3.99
C LYS A 267 -8.57 -19.14 3.47
N ASN A 268 -8.23 -17.95 3.94
CA ASN A 268 -7.02 -17.20 3.61
C ASN A 268 -6.91 -16.76 2.14
N TYR A 269 -8.03 -16.41 1.50
CA TYR A 269 -8.04 -15.83 0.16
C TYR A 269 -7.92 -14.29 0.19
N ASP A 270 -7.30 -13.71 -0.84
CA ASP A 270 -7.21 -12.26 -1.01
C ASP A 270 -8.48 -11.68 -1.64
N VAL A 271 -9.43 -11.36 -0.76
CA VAL A 271 -10.70 -10.74 -1.18
C VAL A 271 -10.53 -9.27 -1.58
N ARG A 272 -9.55 -8.54 -1.04
CA ARG A 272 -9.36 -7.11 -1.38
C ARG A 272 -8.64 -6.95 -2.71
N GLY A 273 -7.71 -7.85 -3.02
CA GLY A 273 -7.03 -7.90 -4.32
C GLY A 273 -7.92 -8.35 -5.49
N PHE A 274 -8.98 -9.11 -5.22
CA PHE A 274 -9.86 -9.71 -6.23
C PHE A 274 -10.36 -8.74 -7.31
N THR A 275 -10.92 -7.60 -6.91
CA THR A 275 -11.44 -6.58 -7.84
C THR A 275 -10.33 -5.98 -8.69
N GLY A 276 -9.14 -5.78 -8.11
CA GLY A 276 -7.95 -5.30 -8.81
C GLY A 276 -7.42 -6.31 -9.83
N GLU A 277 -7.41 -7.60 -9.49
CA GLU A 277 -7.01 -8.67 -10.41
C GLU A 277 -7.97 -8.77 -11.61
N LEU A 278 -9.29 -8.68 -11.37
CA LEU A 278 -10.30 -8.64 -12.44
C LEU A 278 -10.06 -7.49 -13.41
N LEU A 279 -9.78 -6.28 -12.88
CA LEU A 279 -9.51 -5.11 -13.72
C LEU A 279 -8.25 -5.28 -14.57
N LYS A 280 -7.18 -5.86 -14.00
CA LYS A 280 -5.93 -6.14 -14.74
C LYS A 280 -6.18 -7.13 -15.88
N ILE A 281 -6.88 -8.23 -15.61
CA ILE A 281 -7.20 -9.24 -16.63
C ILE A 281 -8.11 -8.64 -17.70
N ASN A 282 -9.16 -7.90 -17.32
CA ASN A 282 -10.07 -7.29 -18.28
C ASN A 282 -9.36 -6.26 -19.18
N ARG A 283 -8.42 -5.49 -18.61
CA ARG A 283 -7.58 -4.56 -19.37
C ARG A 283 -6.63 -5.28 -20.32
N PHE A 284 -6.00 -6.37 -19.87
CA PHE A 284 -5.13 -7.20 -20.71
C PHE A 284 -5.90 -7.77 -21.91
N LEU A 285 -7.08 -8.35 -21.67
CA LEU A 285 -7.92 -8.90 -22.72
C LEU A 285 -8.33 -7.84 -23.74
N LYS A 286 -8.73 -6.67 -23.25
CA LYS A 286 -9.17 -5.58 -24.13
C LYS A 286 -8.04 -5.04 -24.99
N ILE A 287 -6.83 -4.90 -24.42
CA ILE A 287 -5.67 -4.36 -25.15
C ILE A 287 -5.16 -5.36 -26.20
N ASN A 288 -5.12 -6.65 -25.87
CA ASN A 288 -4.42 -7.63 -26.69
C ASN A 288 -5.33 -8.41 -27.63
N PHE A 289 -6.63 -8.47 -27.34
CA PHE A 289 -7.57 -9.33 -28.06
C PHE A 289 -8.89 -8.63 -28.39
N ASP A 290 -9.08 -7.36 -28.00
CA ASP A 290 -10.35 -6.63 -28.07
C ASP A 290 -11.53 -7.40 -27.44
N LEU A 291 -11.24 -8.16 -26.38
CA LEU A 291 -12.21 -8.94 -25.62
C LEU A 291 -12.31 -8.41 -24.18
N THR A 292 -13.43 -8.69 -23.55
CA THR A 292 -13.62 -8.53 -22.11
C THR A 292 -13.71 -9.89 -21.43
N ILE A 293 -13.61 -9.89 -20.10
CA ILE A 293 -13.89 -11.09 -19.30
C ILE A 293 -15.30 -11.59 -19.58
N LYS A 294 -16.27 -10.69 -19.82
CA LYS A 294 -17.64 -11.07 -20.14
C LYS A 294 -17.68 -11.86 -21.46
N ASP A 295 -16.97 -11.41 -22.49
CA ASP A 295 -16.99 -12.05 -23.81
C ASP A 295 -16.41 -13.48 -23.78
N LEU A 296 -15.35 -13.71 -23.01
CA LEU A 296 -14.77 -15.05 -22.84
C LEU A 296 -15.75 -16.05 -22.24
N TYR A 297 -16.55 -15.63 -21.26
CA TYR A 297 -17.48 -16.51 -20.57
C TYR A 297 -18.83 -16.65 -21.31
N ASP A 298 -19.30 -15.60 -21.97
CA ASP A 298 -20.49 -15.65 -22.85
C ASP A 298 -20.23 -16.56 -24.08
N SER A 299 -18.97 -16.68 -24.52
CA SER A 299 -18.58 -17.65 -25.57
C SER A 299 -18.58 -19.11 -25.09
N TYR A 300 -18.45 -19.34 -23.77
CA TYR A 300 -18.44 -20.66 -23.15
C TYR A 300 -19.86 -21.19 -22.89
N SER A 301 -20.80 -20.32 -22.53
CA SER A 301 -22.22 -20.71 -22.34
C SER A 301 -22.90 -21.10 -23.66
N LYS A 302 -22.52 -20.47 -24.78
CA LYS A 302 -23.03 -20.85 -26.11
C LYS A 302 -22.54 -22.22 -26.61
N LYS A 303 -21.48 -22.77 -26.02
CA LYS A 303 -20.97 -24.11 -26.36
C LYS A 303 -21.57 -25.23 -25.52
N SER A 304 -22.28 -24.91 -24.43
CA SER A 304 -22.92 -25.92 -23.56
C SER A 304 -24.38 -26.24 -23.92
N ASP A 305 -24.95 -25.54 -24.92
CA ASP A 305 -26.32 -25.73 -25.40
C ASP A 305 -26.39 -26.49 -26.75
N ASN A 306 -25.27 -27.08 -27.20
CA ASN A 306 -25.19 -28.00 -28.35
C ASN A 306 -24.72 -29.38 -27.90
#